data_AF-A0AA90PCF9-F1
#
_entry.id   AF-A0AA90PCF9-F1
#
_cell.length_a   1.000
_cell.length_b   1.000
_cell.length_c   1.000
_cell.angle_alpha   90.00
_cell.angle_beta   90.00
_cell.angle_gamma   90.00
#
_symmetry.space_group_name_H-M   'P 1'
#
loop_
_entity.id
_entity.type
_entity.pdbx_description
1 polymer ?
#
loop_
_entity_poly.entity_id
_entity_poly.type
_entity_poly.pdbx_seq_one_letter_code
_entity_poly.pdbx_strand_id
1 'polypeptide(L)'
;MNYKVFKSINQLSRNCSPIDLLMILISNKIRYVFIFVLIFMWFRNDSYKKVSCNAVIAVGVTLFINTLIKLFYFKPRPFVKRRLGLLIPSKMDSSFPSK
;
A
#
# COMPACT_ATOMS: atom_id res chain seq x y z
N MET A 1 -8.73 14.07 1.13
CA MET A 1 -7.56 14.31 1.98
C MET A 1 -7.30 15.80 2.03
N ASN A 2 -7.00 16.34 3.21
CA ASN A 2 -6.73 17.76 3.39
C ASN A 2 -5.38 18.14 2.77
N TYR A 3 -5.38 19.10 1.85
CA TYR A 3 -4.19 19.53 1.10
C TYR A 3 -3.05 20.01 2.00
N LYS A 4 -3.37 20.68 3.10
CA LYS A 4 -2.38 21.21 4.05
C LYS A 4 -1.54 20.10 4.67
N VAL A 5 -2.20 19.04 5.14
CA VAL A 5 -1.54 17.84 5.70
C VAL A 5 -0.69 17.13 4.64
N PHE A 6 -1.23 16.99 3.42
CA PHE A 6 -0.50 16.39 2.31
C PHE A 6 0.79 17.15 1.98
N LYS A 7 0.70 18.49 1.88
CA LYS A 7 1.86 19.34 1.55
C LYS A 7 2.94 19.29 2.64
N SER A 8 2.54 19.29 3.91
CA SER A 8 3.48 19.19 5.04
C SER A 8 4.29 17.89 5.01
N ILE A 9 3.65 16.75 4.69
CA ILE A 9 4.34 15.46 4.58
C ILE A 9 5.25 15.43 3.34
N ASN A 10 4.77 15.94 2.20
CA ASN A 10 5.55 15.93 0.95
C ASN A 10 6.77 16.86 0.98
N GLN A 11 6.79 17.87 1.85
CA GLN A 11 7.94 18.74 2.07
C GLN A 11 9.08 18.05 2.84
N LEU A 12 8.78 17.08 3.70
CA LEU A 12 9.82 16.29 4.40
C LEU A 12 10.62 15.40 3.45
N SER A 13 9.98 14.92 2.39
CA SER A 13 10.51 13.91 1.47
C SER A 13 11.60 14.42 0.51
N ARG A 14 12.09 15.65 0.70
CA ARG A 14 13.16 16.25 -0.11
C ARG A 14 14.47 16.44 0.66
N ASN A 15 14.45 16.27 1.98
CA ASN A 15 15.57 16.63 2.86
C ASN A 15 16.29 15.43 3.49
N CYS A 16 15.77 14.19 3.38
CA CYS A 16 16.32 13.03 4.09
C CYS A 16 16.56 11.81 3.18
N SER A 17 17.62 11.89 2.37
CA SER A 17 18.05 10.85 1.41
C SER A 17 18.02 9.39 1.94
N PRO A 18 18.50 9.05 3.16
CA PRO A 18 18.45 7.66 3.63
C PRO A 18 17.03 7.20 4.03
N ILE A 19 16.19 8.09 4.57
CA ILE A 19 14.80 7.78 4.92
C ILE A 19 13.98 7.58 3.66
N ASP A 20 14.18 8.43 2.65
CA ASP A 20 13.52 8.32 1.35
C ASP A 20 13.85 6.97 0.67
N LEU A 21 15.12 6.54 0.73
CA LEU A 21 15.56 5.26 0.19
C LEU A 21 14.98 4.06 0.96
N LEU A 22 14.96 4.11 2.30
CA LEU A 22 14.27 3.12 3.12
C LEU A 22 12.79 3.03 2.81
N MET A 23 12.11 4.17 2.64
CA MET A 23 10.69 4.22 2.34
C MET A 23 10.38 3.59 0.97
N ILE A 24 11.24 3.84 -0.03
CA ILE A 24 11.15 3.20 -1.36
C ILE A 24 11.40 1.69 -1.26
N LEU A 25 12.42 1.26 -0.51
CA LEU A 25 12.72 -0.16 -0.31
C LEU A 25 11.56 -0.89 0.36
N ILE A 26 11.04 -0.35 1.47
CA ILE A 26 9.89 -0.92 2.18
C ILE A 26 8.69 -0.97 1.24
N SER A 27 8.36 0.14 0.57
CA SER A 27 7.18 0.19 -0.30
C SER A 27 7.24 -0.80 -1.47
N ASN A 28 8.42 -1.09 -2.01
CA ASN A 28 8.60 -2.08 -3.07
C ASN A 28 8.67 -3.52 -2.55
N LYS A 29 9.29 -3.75 -1.39
CA LYS A 29 9.60 -5.10 -0.88
C LYS A 29 8.56 -5.66 0.08
N ILE A 30 7.68 -4.83 0.66
CA ILE A 30 6.72 -5.26 1.69
C ILE A 30 5.79 -6.38 1.23
N ARG A 31 5.41 -6.41 -0.06
CA ARG A 31 4.61 -7.52 -0.63
C ARG A 31 5.33 -8.86 -0.58
N TYR A 32 6.64 -8.88 -0.87
CA TYR A 32 7.44 -10.09 -0.81
C TYR A 32 7.69 -10.53 0.64
N VAL A 33 7.94 -9.58 1.54
CA VAL A 33 8.08 -9.85 2.97
C VAL A 33 6.80 -10.47 3.54
N PHE A 34 5.63 -9.94 3.17
CA PHE A 34 4.35 -10.48 3.62
C PHE A 34 4.12 -11.92 3.15
N ILE A 35 4.40 -12.23 1.88
CA ILE A 35 4.32 -13.60 1.35
C ILE A 35 5.30 -14.53 2.10
N PHE A 36 6.51 -14.08 2.33
CA PHE A 36 7.53 -14.85 3.05
C PHE A 36 7.09 -15.20 4.49
N VAL A 37 6.51 -14.24 5.21
CA VAL A 37 5.96 -14.46 6.56
C VAL A 37 4.82 -15.48 6.54
N LEU A 38 3.91 -15.41 5.56
CA LEU A 38 2.82 -16.37 5.42
C LEU A 38 3.31 -17.79 5.15
N ILE A 39 4.33 -17.96 4.30
CA ILE A 39 4.98 -19.25 4.03
C ILE A 39 5.64 -19.76 5.31
N PHE A 40 6.38 -18.91 6.03
CA PHE A 40 7.04 -19.31 7.27
C PHE A 40 6.04 -19.72 8.36
N MET A 41 4.91 -19.01 8.49
CA MET A 41 3.82 -19.41 9.40
C MET A 41 3.18 -20.74 9.00
N TRP A 42 3.11 -21.04 7.70
CA TRP A 42 2.57 -22.30 7.19
C TRP A 42 3.42 -23.52 7.57
N PHE A 43 4.74 -23.37 7.63
CA PHE A 43 5.68 -24.45 7.98
C PHE A 43 5.78 -24.72 9.48
N ARG A 44 5.31 -23.83 10.36
CA ARG A 44 5.60 -23.92 11.81
C ARG A 44 4.70 -24.89 12.58
N ASN A 45 3.37 -24.84 12.40
CA ASN A 45 2.45 -25.70 13.16
C ASN A 45 1.04 -25.73 12.54
N ASP A 46 0.27 -26.80 12.73
CA ASP A 46 -1.08 -26.95 12.17
C ASP A 46 -2.07 -25.87 12.66
N SER A 47 -1.90 -25.36 13.87
CA SER A 47 -2.68 -24.23 14.38
C SER A 47 -2.40 -22.93 13.63
N TYR A 48 -1.14 -22.69 13.23
CA TYR A 48 -0.77 -21.52 12.43
C TYR A 48 -1.20 -21.65 10.96
N LYS A 49 -1.39 -22.89 10.48
CA LYS A 49 -1.93 -23.18 9.15
C LYS A 49 -3.38 -22.67 9.00
N LYS A 50 -4.22 -22.86 10.03
CA LYS A 50 -5.59 -22.29 10.07
C LYS A 50 -5.57 -20.77 10.06
N VAL A 51 -4.68 -20.14 10.83
CA VAL A 51 -4.52 -18.69 10.87
C VAL A 51 -4.05 -18.13 9.52
N SER A 52 -3.07 -18.78 8.89
CA SER A 52 -2.57 -18.41 7.56
C SER A 52 -3.67 -18.52 6.50
N CYS A 53 -4.48 -19.59 6.52
CA CYS A 53 -5.63 -19.75 5.63
C CYS A 53 -6.67 -18.64 5.82
N ASN A 54 -7.03 -18.32 7.07
CA ASN A 54 -7.97 -17.23 7.35
C ASN A 54 -7.41 -15.87 6.91
N ALA A 55 -6.10 -15.64 7.06
CA ALA A 55 -5.45 -14.43 6.57
C ALA A 55 -5.52 -14.31 5.03
N VAL A 56 -5.31 -15.41 4.31
CA VAL A 56 -5.46 -15.44 2.83
C VAL A 56 -6.90 -15.14 2.42
N ILE A 57 -7.89 -15.73 3.09
CA ILE A 57 -9.32 -15.46 2.84
C ILE A 57 -9.63 -13.98 3.10
N ALA A 58 -9.18 -13.43 4.23
CA ALA A 58 -9.37 -12.01 4.57
C ALA A 58 -8.73 -11.08 3.54
N VAL A 59 -7.53 -11.38 3.05
CA VAL A 59 -6.87 -10.64 1.96
C VAL A 59 -7.72 -10.72 0.68
N GLY A 60 -8.21 -11.90 0.32
CA GLY A 60 -9.09 -12.08 -0.83
C GLY A 60 -10.38 -11.26 -0.75
N VAL A 61 -11.07 -11.33 0.38
CA VAL A 61 -12.30 -10.54 0.64
C VAL A 61 -12.02 -9.05 0.60
N THR A 62 -10.92 -8.61 1.21
CA THR A 62 -10.52 -7.19 1.21
C THR A 62 -10.21 -6.70 -0.20
N LEU A 63 -9.50 -7.49 -1.02
CA LEU A 63 -9.23 -7.17 -2.41
C LEU A 63 -10.52 -7.10 -3.23
N PHE A 64 -11.45 -8.03 -3.02
CA PHE A 64 -12.74 -8.05 -3.71
C PHE A 64 -13.61 -6.82 -3.38
N ILE A 65 -13.73 -6.48 -2.09
CA ILE A 65 -14.44 -5.27 -1.65
C ILE A 65 -13.75 -4.03 -2.22
N ASN A 66 -12.42 -3.96 -2.19
CA ASN A 66 -11.65 -2.85 -2.75
C ASN A 66 -11.88 -2.69 -4.26
N THR A 67 -11.99 -3.77 -5.03
CA THR A 67 -12.31 -3.69 -6.46
C THR A 67 -13.73 -3.23 -6.70
N LEU A 68 -14.68 -3.68 -5.87
CA LEU A 68 -16.08 -3.25 -5.93
C LEU A 68 -16.19 -1.74 -5.69
N ILE A 69 -15.55 -1.23 -4.63
CA ILE A 69 -15.58 0.21 -4.32
C ILE A 69 -14.93 1.03 -5.44
N LYS A 70 -13.84 0.54 -6.07
CA LYS A 70 -13.22 1.24 -7.21
C LYS A 70 -14.12 1.33 -8.43
N LEU A 71 -15.00 0.35 -8.64
CA LEU A 71 -15.96 0.33 -9.74
C LEU A 71 -17.04 1.42 -9.54
N PHE A 72 -17.51 1.61 -8.31
CA PHE A 72 -18.57 2.58 -8.01
C PHE A 72 -18.07 3.99 -7.67
N TYR A 73 -16.84 4.15 -7.15
CA TYR A 73 -16.33 5.44 -6.68
C TYR A 73 -14.89 5.70 -7.13
N PHE A 74 -14.74 6.33 -8.31
CA PHE A 74 -13.45 6.77 -8.80
C PHE A 74 -13.09 8.16 -8.26
N LYS A 75 -12.17 8.21 -7.30
CA LYS A 75 -11.64 9.48 -6.78
C LYS A 75 -10.25 9.73 -7.36
N PRO A 76 -10.06 10.71 -8.26
CA PRO A 76 -8.74 10.96 -8.84
C PRO A 76 -7.74 11.37 -7.75
N ARG A 77 -6.53 10.82 -7.82
CA ARG A 77 -5.46 11.17 -6.89
C ARG A 77 -5.12 12.67 -6.99
N PRO A 78 -4.84 13.36 -5.87
CA PRO A 78 -4.49 14.78 -5.88
C PRO A 78 -3.23 15.10 -6.70
N PHE A 79 -2.44 14.06 -7.04
CA PHE A 79 -1.24 14.10 -7.88
C PHE A 79 -1.51 14.19 -9.38
N VAL A 80 -2.72 13.85 -9.85
CA VAL A 80 -3.05 13.82 -11.29
C VAL A 80 -3.19 15.25 -11.86
N LYS A 81 -3.58 16.22 -11.03
CA LYS A 81 -3.82 17.61 -11.46
C LYS A 81 -2.65 18.56 -11.22
N ARG A 82 -1.62 18.19 -10.45
CA ARG A 82 -0.48 19.08 -10.11
C ARG A 82 0.83 18.30 -10.08
N ARG A 83 1.85 18.80 -10.79
CA ARG A 83 3.23 18.28 -10.77
C ARG A 83 3.82 18.46 -9.37
N LEU A 84 3.64 17.45 -8.53
CA LEU A 84 4.33 17.34 -7.25
C LEU A 84 5.56 16.45 -7.46
N GLY A 85 6.70 16.82 -6.88
CA GLY A 85 7.89 15.97 -6.85
C GLY A 85 7.59 14.74 -6.01
N LEU A 86 7.17 13.67 -6.68
CA LEU A 86 6.84 12.39 -6.09
C LEU A 86 8.09 11.52 -6.05
N LEU A 87 8.32 10.87 -4.91
CA LEU A 87 9.45 9.94 -4.75
C LEU A 87 9.26 8.64 -5.53
N ILE A 88 8.00 8.26 -5.75
CA ILE A 88 7.63 7.04 -6.45
C ILE A 88 6.65 7.44 -7.56
N PRO A 89 6.89 7.06 -8.82
CA PRO A 89 5.92 7.28 -9.89
C PRO A 89 4.64 6.50 -9.56
N SER A 90 3.60 7.22 -9.16
CA SER A 90 2.27 6.68 -8.91
C SER A 90 1.56 6.42 -10.24
N LYS A 91 1.03 5.23 -10.45
CA LYS A 91 0.06 4.96 -11.54
C LYS A 91 -1.18 5.85 -11.37
N MET A 92 -1.87 6.17 -12.47
CA MET A 92 -3.13 6.92 -12.50
C MET A 92 -4.32 6.07 -12.03
N ASP A 93 -4.17 5.41 -10.88
CA ASP A 93 -5.22 4.60 -10.26
C ASP A 93 -6.05 5.45 -9.28
N SER A 94 -7.29 5.03 -8.99
CA SER A 94 -8.14 5.68 -7.96
C SER A 94 -7.37 5.87 -6.65
N SER A 95 -7.57 7.04 -6.02
CA SER A 95 -7.02 7.39 -4.71
C SER A 95 -7.70 6.67 -3.55
N PHE A 96 -8.87 6.08 -3.81
CA PHE A 96 -9.69 5.44 -2.82
C PHE A 96 -10.26 4.12 -3.34
N PRO A 97 -10.27 3.05 -2.53
CA PRO A 97 -9.47 2.83 -1.32
C PRO A 97 -7.97 2.70 -1.62
N SER A 98 -7.10 2.95 -0.62
CA SER A 98 -5.65 2.80 -0.78
C SER A 98 -5.29 1.35 -1.11
N LYS A 99 -4.26 1.18 -1.94
CA LYS A 99 -3.81 -0.12 -2.45
C LYS A 99 -2.96 -0.85 -1.41
#